data_AF-S2KT32-F1
#
_entry.id   AF-S2KT32-F1
#
_cell.length_a   1.000
_cell.length_b   1.000
_cell.length_c   1.000
_cell.angle_alpha   90.00
_cell.angle_beta   90.00
_cell.angle_gamma   90.00
#
_symmetry.space_group_name_H-M   'P 1'
#
loop_
_entity.id
_entity.type
_entity.pdbx_description
1 polymer ?
#
loop_
_entity_poly.entity_id
_entity_poly.type
_entity_poly.pdbx_seq_one_letter_code
_entity_poly.pdbx_strand_id
1 'polypeptide(L)'
;MKLFRKEKKPAGAYCCPICKRGYRHAGMAERCTRTAVCRLYNTPPAEVREAWRLVGGAASLGWFLAHPILGTEPEDSGLYGAARAVQDTTGELYAMLHGGFPCADHVRRALHAALTGEVAGIWPPGHPAHLGHVGDVIRSVICDARGEAVARAVRPGLLDGMRELEERVEALYDEIIPEGEADYEEDAIEGIVRLSDAVIGPKPEGRKPSLYLVNERHLVVGRGRADVRRVMMGFGLSKPRIQGISPGEKFEDGRTAEDIIKTAVRVPALIGRMEE
;
A
#
# COMPACT_ATOMS: atom_id res chain seq x y z
N MET A 1 -46.84 -14.94 16.40
CA MET A 1 -46.22 -14.25 15.24
C MET A 1 -45.88 -12.81 15.63
N LYS A 2 -44.60 -12.48 15.88
CA LYS A 2 -44.18 -11.09 16.06
C LYS A 2 -44.08 -10.43 14.68
N LEU A 3 -45.07 -9.63 14.32
CA LEU A 3 -45.03 -8.76 13.14
C LEU A 3 -43.95 -7.69 13.37
N PHE A 4 -42.78 -7.86 12.77
CA PHE A 4 -41.77 -6.79 12.68
C PHE A 4 -42.34 -5.67 11.81
N ARG A 5 -43.07 -4.73 12.42
CA ARG A 5 -43.41 -3.46 11.77
C ARG A 5 -42.11 -2.66 11.65
N LYS A 6 -41.50 -2.64 10.47
CA LYS A 6 -40.45 -1.67 10.13
C LYS A 6 -41.04 -0.27 10.30
N GLU A 7 -40.67 0.42 11.36
CA GLU A 7 -40.93 1.85 11.50
C GLU A 7 -40.37 2.57 10.26
N LYS A 8 -41.26 3.11 9.44
CA LYS A 8 -40.86 3.91 8.28
C LYS A 8 -40.40 5.27 8.82
N LYS A 9 -39.08 5.48 8.88
CA LYS A 9 -38.53 6.81 9.15
C LYS A 9 -39.11 7.82 8.15
N PRO A 10 -39.43 9.05 8.59
CA PRO A 10 -40.03 10.06 7.73
C PRO A 10 -39.12 10.39 6.55
N ALA A 11 -39.72 10.77 5.41
CA ALA A 11 -38.97 11.26 4.26
C ALA A 11 -38.15 12.50 4.68
N GLY A 12 -36.84 12.46 4.47
CA GLY A 12 -35.92 13.52 4.93
C GLY A 12 -35.13 13.18 6.20
N ALA A 13 -35.33 12.00 6.80
CA ALA A 13 -34.49 11.53 7.91
C ALA A 13 -33.02 11.29 7.51
N TYR A 14 -32.73 11.19 6.21
CA TYR A 14 -31.38 11.01 5.68
C TYR A 14 -31.12 12.04 4.59
N CYS A 15 -30.04 12.80 4.72
CA CYS A 15 -29.69 13.86 3.77
C CYS A 15 -28.38 13.53 3.05
N CYS A 16 -28.32 13.82 1.75
CA CYS A 16 -27.05 13.77 1.03
C CYS A 16 -26.05 14.76 1.66
N PRO A 17 -24.81 14.34 1.98
CA PRO A 17 -23.83 15.23 2.59
C PRO A 17 -23.43 16.40 1.68
N ILE A 18 -23.57 16.23 0.36
CA ILE A 18 -23.20 17.20 -0.67
C ILE A 18 -24.35 18.17 -0.97
N CYS A 19 -25.46 17.69 -1.55
CA CYS A 19 -26.55 18.57 -1.99
C CYS A 19 -27.67 18.76 -0.97
N LYS A 20 -27.53 18.21 0.23
CA LYS A 20 -28.50 18.28 1.35
C LYS A 20 -29.91 17.76 1.04
N ARG A 21 -30.12 17.12 -0.12
CA ARG A 21 -31.41 16.53 -0.48
C ARG A 21 -31.79 15.41 0.49
N GLY A 22 -33.02 15.46 0.99
CA GLY A 22 -33.61 14.43 1.84
C GLY A 22 -34.04 13.19 1.06
N TYR A 23 -33.79 12.02 1.65
CA TYR A 23 -34.15 10.70 1.14
C TYR A 23 -34.89 9.89 2.20
N ARG A 24 -35.61 8.86 1.75
CA ARG A 24 -36.33 7.92 2.63
C ARG A 24 -35.41 6.87 3.26
N HIS A 25 -34.30 6.54 2.60
CA HIS A 25 -33.36 5.50 3.03
C HIS A 25 -31.92 6.03 3.06
N ALA A 26 -31.15 5.60 4.06
CA ALA A 26 -29.75 6.01 4.25
C ALA A 26 -28.89 5.69 3.02
N GLY A 27 -29.02 4.48 2.46
CA GLY A 27 -28.24 4.09 1.28
C GLY A 27 -28.52 4.93 0.03
N MET A 28 -29.72 5.52 -0.11
CA MET A 28 -30.01 6.46 -1.19
C MET A 28 -29.35 7.82 -0.96
N ALA A 29 -29.33 8.30 0.28
CA ALA A 29 -28.64 9.54 0.64
C ALA A 29 -27.12 9.40 0.45
N GLU A 30 -26.57 8.25 0.83
CA GLU A 30 -25.16 7.90 0.74
C GLU A 30 -24.68 7.76 -0.72
N ARG A 31 -25.56 7.34 -1.65
CA ARG A 31 -25.24 7.16 -3.09
C ARG A 31 -25.94 8.16 -3.98
N CYS A 32 -26.15 9.37 -3.48
CA CYS A 32 -26.85 10.43 -4.22
C CYS A 32 -26.16 10.71 -5.57
N THR A 33 -26.92 10.75 -6.66
CA THR A 33 -26.43 11.11 -8.00
C THR A 33 -27.12 12.36 -8.56
N ARG A 34 -27.79 13.14 -7.68
CA ARG A 34 -28.68 14.24 -8.07
C ARG A 34 -27.98 15.39 -8.78
N THR A 35 -26.79 15.79 -8.30
CA THR A 35 -25.99 16.86 -8.91
C THR A 35 -24.72 16.28 -9.53
N ALA A 36 -24.05 17.05 -10.38
CA ALA A 36 -22.74 16.67 -10.93
C ALA A 36 -21.73 16.37 -9.80
N VAL A 37 -21.68 17.24 -8.77
CA VAL A 37 -20.80 17.05 -7.60
C VAL A 37 -21.16 15.78 -6.82
N CYS A 38 -22.44 15.47 -6.65
CA CYS A 38 -22.85 14.21 -5.99
C CYS A 38 -22.39 12.98 -6.78
N ARG A 39 -22.45 13.03 -8.13
CA ARG A 39 -21.95 11.95 -8.99
C ARG A 39 -20.44 11.79 -8.87
N LEU A 40 -19.68 12.88 -8.95
CA LEU A 40 -18.23 12.83 -8.76
C LEU A 40 -17.83 12.33 -7.37
N TYR A 41 -18.58 12.66 -6.33
CA TYR A 41 -18.27 12.21 -4.97
C TYR A 41 -18.54 10.70 -4.76
N ASN A 42 -19.64 10.19 -5.32
CA ASN A 42 -20.08 8.79 -5.14
C ASN A 42 -19.59 7.84 -6.25
N THR A 43 -19.11 8.39 -7.36
CA THR A 43 -18.51 7.65 -8.48
C THR A 43 -17.31 8.45 -8.98
N PRO A 44 -16.26 8.57 -8.15
CA PRO A 44 -15.13 9.45 -8.43
C PRO A 44 -14.31 8.95 -9.61
N PRO A 45 -13.56 9.84 -10.29
CA PRO A 45 -12.69 9.47 -11.41
C PRO A 45 -11.58 8.49 -10.98
N ALA A 46 -10.92 7.88 -11.98
CA ALA A 46 -9.87 6.89 -11.76
C ALA A 46 -8.74 7.43 -10.86
N GLU A 47 -8.27 8.65 -11.10
CA GLU A 47 -7.21 9.31 -10.31
C GLU A 47 -7.51 9.30 -8.80
N VAL A 48 -8.75 9.64 -8.40
CA VAL A 48 -9.17 9.64 -6.99
C VAL A 48 -9.17 8.22 -6.44
N ARG A 49 -9.71 7.25 -7.18
CA ARG A 49 -9.74 5.85 -6.74
C ARG A 49 -8.33 5.28 -6.60
N GLU A 50 -7.43 5.63 -7.52
CA GLU A 50 -6.03 5.20 -7.51
C GLU A 50 -5.24 5.81 -6.36
N ALA A 51 -5.44 7.09 -6.05
CA ALA A 51 -4.83 7.74 -4.89
C ALA A 51 -5.27 7.07 -3.58
N TRP A 52 -6.57 6.82 -3.39
CA TRP A 52 -7.08 6.14 -2.20
C TRP A 52 -6.63 4.69 -2.07
N ARG A 53 -6.46 4.00 -3.20
CA ARG A 53 -6.00 2.61 -3.21
C ARG A 53 -4.51 2.50 -2.94
N LEU A 54 -3.68 3.31 -3.62
CA LEU A 54 -2.22 3.27 -3.49
C LEU A 54 -1.76 3.92 -2.18
N VAL A 55 -2.07 5.20 -1.98
CA VAL A 55 -1.62 5.96 -0.81
C VAL A 55 -2.40 5.56 0.43
N GLY A 56 -3.75 5.52 0.31
CA GLY A 56 -4.59 5.10 1.43
C GLY A 56 -4.41 3.63 1.80
N GLY A 57 -4.07 2.76 0.83
CA GLY A 57 -3.72 1.37 1.10
C GLY A 57 -2.40 1.23 1.87
N ALA A 58 -1.35 1.95 1.45
CA ALA A 58 -0.08 1.99 2.17
C ALA A 58 -0.25 2.51 3.61
N ALA A 59 -1.00 3.61 3.78
CA ALA A 59 -1.32 4.16 5.09
C ALA A 59 -2.13 3.18 5.95
N SER A 60 -3.09 2.45 5.36
CA SER A 60 -3.84 1.39 6.06
C SER A 60 -2.94 0.29 6.60
N LEU A 61 -1.91 -0.11 5.83
CA LEU A 61 -0.95 -1.12 6.26
C LEU A 61 -0.05 -0.60 7.38
N GLY A 62 0.43 0.64 7.29
CA GLY A 62 1.20 1.28 8.38
C GLY A 62 0.39 1.30 9.69
N TRP A 63 -0.88 1.71 9.62
CA TRP A 63 -1.78 1.64 10.77
C TRP A 63 -2.02 0.21 11.24
N PHE A 64 -2.18 -0.76 10.35
CA PHE A 64 -2.34 -2.16 10.73
C PHE A 64 -1.14 -2.68 11.54
N LEU A 65 0.09 -2.29 11.20
CA LEU A 65 1.28 -2.63 11.98
C LEU A 65 1.30 -1.94 13.35
N ALA A 66 1.00 -0.64 13.40
CA ALA A 66 1.14 0.17 14.60
C ALA A 66 0.01 0.00 15.63
N HIS A 67 -1.22 -0.25 15.18
CA HIS A 67 -2.39 -0.26 16.06
C HIS A 67 -2.37 -1.25 17.24
N PRO A 68 -1.79 -2.46 17.14
CA PRO A 68 -1.80 -3.40 18.26
C PRO A 68 -0.90 -2.89 19.40
N ILE A 69 0.23 -2.27 19.04
CA ILE A 69 1.25 -1.77 19.95
C ILE A 69 0.69 -0.66 20.84
N LEU A 70 -0.08 0.26 20.26
CA LEU A 70 -0.69 1.37 21.00
C LEU A 70 -1.71 0.92 22.07
N GLY A 71 -2.22 -0.30 21.96
CA GLY A 71 -3.14 -0.88 22.94
C GLY A 71 -2.46 -1.77 23.99
N THR A 72 -1.17 -2.07 23.83
CA THR A 72 -0.46 -3.05 24.66
C THR A 72 0.79 -2.51 25.33
N GLU A 73 1.51 -1.59 24.68
CA GLU A 73 2.78 -1.07 25.18
C GLU A 73 2.61 0.17 26.08
N PRO A 74 3.50 0.38 27.08
CA PRO A 74 3.53 1.59 27.88
C PRO A 74 3.82 2.85 27.05
N GLU A 75 3.15 3.96 27.36
CA GLU A 75 3.26 5.22 26.61
C GLU A 75 4.68 5.82 26.62
N ASP A 76 5.49 5.49 27.62
CA ASP A 76 6.87 5.95 27.80
C ASP A 76 7.91 5.05 27.10
N SER A 77 7.48 3.96 26.45
CA SER A 77 8.36 3.07 25.70
C SER A 77 8.73 3.64 24.32
N GLY A 78 9.95 3.32 23.84
CA GLY A 78 10.40 3.65 22.49
C GLY A 78 9.48 3.05 21.42
N LEU A 79 9.08 1.79 21.61
CA LEU A 79 8.16 1.06 20.73
C LEU A 79 6.78 1.75 20.62
N TYR A 80 6.20 2.23 21.72
CA TYR A 80 4.97 3.02 21.68
C TYR A 80 5.18 4.34 20.93
N GLY A 81 6.28 5.05 21.20
CA GLY A 81 6.62 6.29 20.51
C GLY A 81 6.74 6.12 18.98
N ALA A 82 7.40 5.04 18.55
CA ALA A 82 7.52 4.71 17.12
C ALA A 82 6.17 4.34 16.49
N ALA A 83 5.33 3.55 17.17
CA ALA A 83 3.99 3.22 16.70
C ALA A 83 3.10 4.45 16.62
N ARG A 84 3.25 5.39 17.56
CA ARG A 84 2.53 6.66 17.57
C ARG A 84 2.93 7.53 16.38
N ALA A 85 4.21 7.59 16.04
CA ALA A 85 4.68 8.31 14.85
C ALA A 85 4.04 7.75 13.57
N VAL A 86 3.96 6.43 13.41
CA VAL A 86 3.26 5.79 12.28
C VAL A 86 1.77 6.15 12.24
N GLN A 87 1.10 6.16 13.41
CA GLN A 87 -0.30 6.58 13.53
C GLN A 87 -0.51 8.01 13.06
N ASP A 88 0.31 8.95 13.54
CA ASP A 88 0.17 10.37 13.24
C ASP A 88 0.39 10.62 11.74
N THR A 89 1.47 10.07 11.15
CA THR A 89 1.72 10.16 9.69
C THR A 89 0.60 9.53 8.87
N THR A 90 0.03 8.40 9.32
CA THR A 90 -1.14 7.80 8.66
C THR A 90 -2.35 8.73 8.70
N GLY A 91 -2.61 9.38 9.84
CA GLY A 91 -3.67 10.36 9.99
C GLY A 91 -3.52 11.55 9.05
N GLU A 92 -2.29 12.06 8.90
CA GLU A 92 -1.96 13.16 7.98
C GLU A 92 -2.16 12.77 6.52
N LEU A 93 -1.71 11.58 6.11
CA LEU A 93 -1.97 11.05 4.76
C LEU A 93 -3.46 10.94 4.46
N TYR A 94 -4.26 10.46 5.42
CA TYR A 94 -5.70 10.45 5.26
C TYR A 94 -6.28 11.87 5.15
N ALA A 95 -5.85 12.81 5.99
CA ALA A 95 -6.30 14.19 5.90
C ALA A 95 -5.99 14.81 4.52
N MET A 96 -4.79 14.57 3.98
CA MET A 96 -4.41 14.98 2.63
C MET A 96 -5.30 14.34 1.55
N LEU A 97 -5.57 13.04 1.64
CA LEU A 97 -6.48 12.34 0.71
C LEU A 97 -7.92 12.88 0.79
N HIS A 98 -8.40 13.15 2.00
CA HIS A 98 -9.73 13.73 2.22
C HIS A 98 -9.85 15.13 1.62
N GLY A 99 -8.81 15.96 1.73
CA GLY A 99 -8.78 17.32 1.18
C GLY A 99 -8.57 17.35 -0.34
N GLY A 100 -7.60 16.57 -0.85
CA GLY A 100 -7.19 16.60 -2.25
C GLY A 100 -8.00 15.69 -3.18
N PHE A 101 -8.58 14.62 -2.65
CA PHE A 101 -9.25 13.56 -3.40
C PHE A 101 -10.57 13.13 -2.73
N PRO A 102 -11.52 14.07 -2.48
CA PRO A 102 -12.72 13.77 -1.72
C PRO A 102 -13.60 12.74 -2.42
N CYS A 103 -13.95 11.66 -1.70
CA CYS A 103 -14.93 10.68 -2.14
C CYS A 103 -15.77 10.17 -0.97
N ALA A 104 -16.87 9.52 -1.33
CA ALA A 104 -17.81 8.97 -0.36
C ALA A 104 -17.22 7.82 0.45
N ASP A 105 -17.71 7.68 1.67
CA ASP A 105 -17.22 6.68 2.62
C ASP A 105 -17.39 5.24 2.10
N HIS A 106 -18.52 4.93 1.45
CA HIS A 106 -18.70 3.62 0.81
C HIS A 106 -17.71 3.36 -0.33
N VAL A 107 -17.23 4.40 -1.03
CA VAL A 107 -16.23 4.22 -2.09
C VAL A 107 -14.90 3.83 -1.46
N ARG A 108 -14.47 4.53 -0.39
CA ARG A 108 -13.25 4.16 0.33
C ARG A 108 -13.31 2.76 0.90
N ARG A 109 -14.42 2.42 1.59
CA ARG A 109 -14.64 1.07 2.11
C ARG A 109 -14.57 0.01 1.01
N ALA A 110 -15.16 0.27 -0.16
CA ALA A 110 -15.08 -0.65 -1.28
C ALA A 110 -13.66 -0.79 -1.84
N LEU A 111 -12.88 0.30 -1.91
CA LEU A 111 -11.49 0.27 -2.35
C LEU A 111 -10.58 -0.49 -1.38
N HIS A 112 -10.83 -0.37 -0.08
CA HIS A 112 -10.04 -1.05 0.95
C HIS A 112 -10.51 -2.46 1.27
N ALA A 113 -11.72 -2.86 0.84
CA ALA A 113 -12.24 -4.21 1.09
C ALA A 113 -11.33 -5.32 0.55
N ALA A 114 -10.72 -5.13 -0.62
CA ALA A 114 -9.75 -6.08 -1.17
C ALA A 114 -8.52 -6.21 -0.27
N LEU A 115 -7.93 -5.07 0.14
CA LEU A 115 -6.78 -5.03 1.05
C LEU A 115 -7.11 -5.70 2.39
N THR A 116 -8.25 -5.38 2.99
CA THR A 116 -8.70 -6.00 4.25
C THR A 116 -8.90 -7.51 4.09
N GLY A 117 -9.43 -7.95 2.94
CA GLY A 117 -9.57 -9.38 2.63
C GLY A 117 -8.22 -10.09 2.56
N GLU A 118 -7.23 -9.50 1.90
CA GLU A 118 -5.87 -10.06 1.83
C GLU A 118 -5.20 -10.09 3.20
N VAL A 119 -5.27 -9.00 3.97
CA VAL A 119 -4.75 -8.95 5.35
C VAL A 119 -5.35 -10.08 6.20
N ALA A 120 -6.67 -10.26 6.17
CA ALA A 120 -7.34 -11.33 6.91
C ALA A 120 -7.03 -12.74 6.37
N GLY A 121 -6.64 -12.85 5.10
CA GLY A 121 -6.23 -14.12 4.49
C GLY A 121 -4.78 -14.51 4.79
N ILE A 122 -3.90 -13.52 5.01
CA ILE A 122 -2.49 -13.73 5.37
C ILE A 122 -2.35 -13.89 6.88
N TRP A 123 -3.03 -13.03 7.65
CA TRP A 123 -3.05 -13.06 9.12
C TRP A 123 -4.49 -13.20 9.62
N PRO A 124 -5.01 -14.45 9.71
CA PRO A 124 -6.38 -14.69 10.11
C PRO A 124 -6.69 -14.20 11.53
N PRO A 125 -7.85 -13.56 11.76
CA PRO A 125 -8.27 -13.18 13.10
C PRO A 125 -8.26 -14.39 14.06
N GLY A 126 -7.78 -14.17 15.29
CA GLY A 126 -7.66 -15.21 16.30
C GLY A 126 -6.43 -16.12 16.15
N HIS A 127 -5.62 -15.94 15.11
CA HIS A 127 -4.34 -16.63 14.93
C HIS A 127 -3.21 -15.61 15.11
N PRO A 128 -2.46 -15.67 16.21
CA PRO A 128 -1.40 -14.69 16.45
C PRO A 128 -0.32 -14.81 15.38
N ALA A 129 0.14 -13.65 14.89
CA ALA A 129 1.28 -13.53 13.98
C ALA A 129 2.41 -12.78 14.70
N HIS A 130 3.65 -13.16 14.43
CA HIS A 130 4.80 -12.46 14.99
C HIS A 130 4.90 -11.04 14.37
N LEU A 131 4.92 -10.00 15.20
CA LEU A 131 4.93 -8.60 14.72
C LEU A 131 6.13 -8.29 13.83
N GLY A 132 7.26 -8.95 14.05
CA GLY A 132 8.40 -8.87 13.16
C GLY A 132 8.11 -9.34 11.73
N HIS A 133 7.46 -10.50 11.58
CA HIS A 133 7.06 -10.98 10.26
C HIS A 133 6.06 -10.03 9.59
N VAL A 134 5.07 -9.55 10.36
CA VAL A 134 4.07 -8.58 9.88
C VAL A 134 4.75 -7.29 9.41
N GLY A 135 5.70 -6.78 10.19
CA GLY A 135 6.48 -5.59 9.87
C GLY A 135 7.34 -5.76 8.62
N ASP A 136 7.99 -6.91 8.44
CA ASP A 136 8.79 -7.22 7.25
C ASP A 136 7.98 -7.21 5.95
N VAL A 137 6.79 -7.79 6.00
CA VAL A 137 5.86 -7.78 4.87
C VAL A 137 5.38 -6.36 4.59
N ILE A 138 4.93 -5.63 5.62
CA ILE A 138 4.32 -4.31 5.46
C ILE A 138 5.32 -3.26 4.97
N ARG A 139 6.52 -3.20 5.55
CA ARG A 139 7.55 -2.24 5.12
C ARG A 139 7.97 -2.47 3.67
N SER A 140 8.04 -3.75 3.25
CA SER A 140 8.31 -4.12 1.86
C SER A 140 7.23 -3.61 0.90
N VAL A 141 5.95 -3.76 1.28
CA VAL A 141 4.81 -3.29 0.47
C VAL A 141 4.75 -1.77 0.41
N ILE A 142 5.03 -1.07 1.52
CA ILE A 142 5.05 0.40 1.57
C ILE A 142 6.17 0.96 0.69
N CYS A 143 7.38 0.37 0.75
CA CYS A 143 8.48 0.72 -0.14
C CYS A 143 8.10 0.54 -1.62
N ASP A 144 7.48 -0.60 -1.96
CA ASP A 144 7.03 -0.89 -3.31
C ASP A 144 5.93 0.09 -3.77
N ALA A 145 5.03 0.48 -2.86
CA ALA A 145 3.96 1.45 -3.10
C ALA A 145 4.51 2.86 -3.32
N ARG A 146 5.52 3.30 -2.55
CA ARG A 146 6.18 4.59 -2.77
C ARG A 146 6.88 4.61 -4.12
N GLY A 147 7.64 3.57 -4.46
CA GLY A 147 8.28 3.47 -5.77
C GLY A 147 7.28 3.52 -6.92
N GLU A 148 6.11 2.90 -6.76
CA GLU A 148 5.02 3.02 -7.72
C GLU A 148 4.41 4.44 -7.75
N ALA A 149 4.23 5.08 -6.60
CA ALA A 149 3.69 6.43 -6.53
C ALA A 149 4.57 7.45 -7.27
N VAL A 150 5.90 7.30 -7.16
CA VAL A 150 6.88 8.06 -7.95
C VAL A 150 6.70 7.80 -9.44
N ALA A 151 6.65 6.52 -9.85
CA ALA A 151 6.48 6.15 -11.26
C ALA A 151 5.16 6.67 -11.87
N ARG A 152 4.10 6.80 -11.05
CA ARG A 152 2.80 7.35 -11.46
C ARG A 152 2.69 8.87 -11.33
N ALA A 153 3.77 9.56 -10.95
CA ALA A 153 3.78 11.00 -10.72
C ALA A 153 2.65 11.47 -9.78
N VAL A 154 2.43 10.74 -8.68
CA VAL A 154 1.50 11.16 -7.62
C VAL A 154 1.88 12.56 -7.11
N ARG A 155 0.89 13.34 -6.65
CA ARG A 155 1.10 14.73 -6.21
C ARG A 155 2.25 14.84 -5.18
N PRO A 156 3.14 15.85 -5.28
CA PRO A 156 4.33 15.95 -4.43
C PRO A 156 4.06 15.84 -2.92
N GLY A 157 3.04 16.54 -2.39
CA GLY A 157 2.73 16.47 -0.96
C GLY A 157 2.33 15.06 -0.49
N LEU A 158 1.68 14.25 -1.34
CA LEU A 158 1.41 12.85 -1.00
C LEU A 158 2.68 11.99 -1.09
N LEU A 159 3.59 12.27 -2.03
CA LEU A 159 4.88 11.58 -2.11
C LEU A 159 5.75 11.86 -0.88
N ASP A 160 5.79 13.11 -0.41
CA ASP A 160 6.49 13.47 0.82
C ASP A 160 5.92 12.73 2.03
N GLY A 161 4.59 12.70 2.17
CA GLY A 161 3.94 11.93 3.24
C GLY A 161 4.17 10.42 3.14
N MET A 162 4.25 9.85 1.92
CA MET A 162 4.58 8.43 1.74
C MET A 162 6.03 8.13 2.10
N ARG A 163 6.96 9.04 1.80
CA ARG A 163 8.36 8.93 2.23
C ARG A 163 8.44 8.94 3.75
N GLU A 164 7.77 9.89 4.41
CA GLU A 164 7.74 9.93 5.87
C GLU A 164 7.10 8.66 6.45
N LEU A 165 6.01 8.15 5.87
CA LEU A 165 5.41 6.89 6.30
C LEU A 165 6.39 5.72 6.23
N GLU A 166 7.14 5.60 5.13
CA GLU A 166 8.17 4.57 4.98
C GLU A 166 9.25 4.69 6.05
N GLU A 167 9.73 5.91 6.32
CA GLU A 167 10.73 6.18 7.37
C GLU A 167 10.19 5.84 8.77
N ARG A 168 8.93 6.19 9.09
CA ARG A 168 8.32 5.86 10.38
C ARG A 168 8.08 4.37 10.56
N VAL A 169 7.69 3.68 9.49
CA VAL A 169 7.47 2.23 9.53
C VAL A 169 8.80 1.48 9.66
N GLU A 170 9.86 1.93 9.00
CA GLU A 170 11.20 1.34 9.18
C GLU A 170 11.68 1.55 10.62
N ALA A 171 11.55 2.76 11.18
CA ALA A 171 11.91 3.02 12.57
C ALA A 171 11.09 2.19 13.58
N LEU A 172 9.79 2.00 13.32
CA LEU A 172 8.97 1.09 14.12
C LEU A 172 9.45 -0.36 14.01
N TYR A 173 9.80 -0.80 12.81
CA TYR A 173 10.30 -2.15 12.59
C TYR A 173 11.61 -2.39 13.34
N ASP A 174 12.53 -1.43 13.37
CA ASP A 174 13.80 -1.52 14.09
C ASP A 174 13.61 -1.64 15.62
N GLU A 175 12.53 -1.04 16.17
CA GLU A 175 12.13 -1.23 17.57
C GLU A 175 11.52 -2.62 17.84
N ILE A 176 10.84 -3.21 16.84
CA ILE A 176 10.22 -4.56 16.96
C ILE A 176 11.29 -5.65 16.88
N ILE A 177 12.23 -5.53 15.94
CA ILE A 177 13.36 -6.45 15.77
C ILE A 177 14.65 -5.61 15.74
N PRO A 178 15.35 -5.49 16.89
CA PRO A 178 16.71 -4.96 16.92
C PRO A 178 17.62 -5.79 16.01
N GLU A 179 18.56 -5.15 15.29
CA GLU A 179 19.39 -5.78 14.25
C GLU A 179 19.89 -7.20 14.60
N GLY A 180 19.56 -8.19 13.74
CA GLY A 180 20.23 -9.51 13.75
C GLY A 180 19.36 -10.77 13.85
N GLU A 181 18.03 -10.68 13.98
CA GLU A 181 17.20 -11.88 14.31
C GLU A 181 16.14 -12.32 13.29
N ALA A 182 16.01 -11.68 12.12
CA ALA A 182 14.94 -12.01 11.17
C ALA A 182 15.43 -12.71 9.88
N ASP A 183 15.16 -14.00 9.78
CA ASP A 183 15.13 -14.76 8.52
C ASP A 183 13.76 -14.61 7.85
N TYR A 184 13.74 -14.48 6.52
CA TYR A 184 12.49 -14.58 5.76
C TYR A 184 12.02 -16.03 5.74
N GLU A 185 10.78 -16.25 6.14
CA GLU A 185 10.04 -17.43 5.74
C GLU A 185 9.45 -17.22 4.33
N GLU A 186 9.34 -18.30 3.54
CA GLU A 186 8.86 -18.25 2.14
C GLU A 186 7.45 -17.64 2.02
N ASP A 187 6.64 -17.78 3.07
CA ASP A 187 5.31 -17.22 3.21
C ASP A 187 5.28 -15.67 3.21
N ALA A 188 6.35 -15.01 3.61
CA ALA A 188 6.47 -13.55 3.57
C ALA A 188 6.45 -13.02 2.12
N ILE A 189 7.01 -13.76 1.15
CA ILE A 189 6.90 -13.37 -0.26
C ILE A 189 5.44 -13.41 -0.71
N GLU A 190 4.72 -14.47 -0.37
CA GLU A 190 3.31 -14.60 -0.74
C GLU A 190 2.50 -13.44 -0.17
N GLY A 191 2.70 -13.12 1.12
CA GLY A 191 2.08 -11.97 1.77
C GLY A 191 2.40 -10.64 1.08
N ILE A 192 3.68 -10.40 0.76
CA ILE A 192 4.10 -9.17 0.05
C ILE A 192 3.43 -9.06 -1.32
N VAL A 193 3.34 -10.15 -2.08
CA VAL A 193 2.74 -10.15 -3.42
C VAL A 193 1.26 -9.84 -3.35
N ARG A 194 0.52 -10.55 -2.50
CA ARG A 194 -0.93 -10.38 -2.33
C ARG A 194 -1.29 -8.96 -1.88
N LEU A 195 -0.59 -8.43 -0.88
CA LEU A 195 -0.80 -7.06 -0.41
C LEU A 195 -0.35 -6.01 -1.44
N SER A 196 0.75 -6.24 -2.16
CA SER A 196 1.16 -5.37 -3.26
C SER A 196 0.10 -5.31 -4.35
N ASP A 197 -0.48 -6.43 -4.75
CA ASP A 197 -1.52 -6.44 -5.78
C ASP A 197 -2.79 -5.71 -5.31
N ALA A 198 -3.15 -5.80 -4.03
CA ALA A 198 -4.25 -5.03 -3.45
C ALA A 198 -3.96 -3.51 -3.46
N VAL A 199 -2.77 -3.09 -3.03
CA VAL A 199 -2.39 -1.66 -2.88
C VAL A 199 -1.99 -1.02 -4.22
N ILE A 200 -1.09 -1.65 -4.96
CA ILE A 200 -0.50 -1.16 -6.22
C ILE A 200 -1.34 -1.53 -7.43
N GLY A 201 -2.00 -2.69 -7.39
CA GLY A 201 -2.88 -3.19 -8.43
C GLY A 201 -2.27 -4.42 -9.09
N PRO A 202 -3.10 -5.32 -9.64
CA PRO A 202 -2.59 -6.52 -10.29
C PRO A 202 -1.63 -6.12 -11.41
N LYS A 203 -0.45 -6.71 -11.41
CA LYS A 203 0.46 -6.55 -12.55
C LYS A 203 -0.12 -7.31 -13.75
N PRO A 204 -0.15 -6.73 -14.96
CA PRO A 204 -0.70 -7.43 -16.12
C PRO A 204 0.04 -8.74 -16.39
N GLU A 205 -0.70 -9.81 -16.68
CA GLU A 205 -0.12 -11.08 -17.14
C GLU A 205 0.70 -10.85 -18.42
N GLY A 206 1.87 -11.50 -18.53
CA GLY A 206 2.76 -11.33 -19.67
C GLY A 206 3.51 -9.99 -19.70
N ARG A 207 3.62 -9.28 -18.58
CA ARG A 207 4.41 -8.03 -18.46
C ARG A 207 5.80 -8.23 -19.06
N LYS A 208 6.19 -7.30 -19.94
CA LYS A 208 7.57 -7.22 -20.44
C LYS A 208 8.51 -7.13 -19.24
N PRO A 209 9.66 -7.83 -19.26
CA PRO A 209 10.65 -7.72 -18.19
C PRO A 209 11.00 -6.26 -17.94
N SER A 210 11.17 -5.89 -16.67
CA SER A 210 11.62 -4.57 -16.25
C SER A 210 12.92 -4.71 -15.47
N LEU A 211 13.71 -3.65 -15.45
CA LEU A 211 14.95 -3.57 -14.69
C LEU A 211 14.66 -3.03 -13.29
N TYR A 212 15.28 -3.64 -12.30
CA TYR A 212 15.16 -3.26 -10.90
C TYR A 212 16.54 -3.07 -10.29
N LEU A 213 16.71 -1.97 -9.56
CA LEU A 213 17.86 -1.75 -8.68
C LEU A 213 17.52 -2.30 -7.30
N VAL A 214 18.38 -3.16 -6.78
CA VAL A 214 18.21 -3.81 -5.49
C VAL A 214 19.31 -3.40 -4.52
N ASN A 215 18.92 -2.90 -3.36
CA ASN A 215 19.83 -2.39 -2.32
C ASN A 215 20.85 -1.40 -2.88
N GLU A 216 20.43 -0.59 -3.86
CA GLU A 216 21.28 0.40 -4.55
C GLU A 216 22.53 -0.20 -5.24
N ARG A 217 22.61 -1.54 -5.34
CA ARG A 217 23.82 -2.24 -5.77
C ARG A 217 23.60 -3.26 -6.86
N HIS A 218 22.48 -3.99 -6.86
CA HIS A 218 22.28 -5.13 -7.76
C HIS A 218 21.24 -4.82 -8.83
N LEU A 219 21.56 -5.08 -10.09
CA LEU A 219 20.63 -4.94 -11.19
C LEU A 219 19.96 -6.28 -11.49
N VAL A 220 18.64 -6.34 -11.35
CA VAL A 220 17.85 -7.55 -11.54
C VAL A 220 16.78 -7.31 -12.59
N VAL A 221 16.68 -8.21 -13.56
CA VAL A 221 15.60 -8.24 -14.54
C VAL A 221 14.54 -9.22 -14.07
N GLY A 222 13.30 -8.75 -14.00
CA GLY A 222 12.16 -9.56 -13.58
C GLY A 222 10.86 -9.10 -14.22
N ARG A 223 9.82 -9.95 -14.22
CA ARG A 223 8.47 -9.56 -14.64
C ARG A 223 7.68 -8.85 -13.53
N GLY A 224 8.29 -8.72 -12.36
CA GLY A 224 7.72 -8.06 -11.20
C GLY A 224 8.69 -8.09 -10.03
N ARG A 225 8.25 -7.51 -8.90
CA ARG A 225 9.08 -7.46 -7.69
C ARG A 225 9.16 -8.83 -6.99
N ALA A 226 8.14 -9.68 -7.16
CA ALA A 226 8.16 -11.07 -6.71
C ALA A 226 9.31 -11.87 -7.33
N ASP A 227 9.48 -11.74 -8.65
CA ASP A 227 10.59 -12.33 -9.40
C ASP A 227 11.94 -11.87 -8.84
N VAL A 228 12.08 -10.57 -8.58
CA VAL A 228 13.30 -9.99 -8.00
C VAL A 228 13.55 -10.53 -6.59
N ARG A 229 12.54 -10.58 -5.72
CA ARG A 229 12.64 -11.13 -4.36
C ARG A 229 13.10 -12.59 -4.39
N ARG A 230 12.53 -13.42 -5.27
CA ARG A 230 12.95 -14.82 -5.45
C ARG A 230 14.41 -14.94 -5.89
N VAL A 231 14.86 -14.10 -6.83
CA VAL A 231 16.28 -14.08 -7.23
C VAL A 231 17.16 -13.72 -6.04
N MET A 232 16.83 -12.65 -5.31
CA MET A 232 17.63 -12.16 -4.18
C MET A 232 17.69 -13.14 -3.01
N MET A 233 16.61 -13.86 -2.71
CA MET A 233 16.62 -14.94 -1.72
C MET A 233 17.58 -16.07 -2.12
N GLY A 234 17.68 -16.39 -3.41
CA GLY A 234 18.70 -17.32 -3.91
C GLY A 234 20.15 -16.90 -3.63
N PHE A 235 20.38 -15.62 -3.32
CA PHE A 235 21.67 -15.05 -2.92
C PHE A 235 21.78 -14.78 -1.41
N GLY A 236 20.83 -15.24 -0.59
CA GLY A 236 20.83 -15.02 0.86
C GLY A 236 20.50 -13.58 1.27
N LEU A 237 20.01 -12.74 0.35
CA LEU A 237 19.54 -11.39 0.68
C LEU A 237 18.07 -11.47 1.06
N SER A 238 17.81 -11.46 2.37
CA SER A 238 16.47 -11.57 2.93
C SER A 238 15.66 -10.28 2.76
N LYS A 239 16.29 -9.09 2.73
CA LYS A 239 15.61 -7.79 2.80
C LYS A 239 15.94 -6.84 1.63
N PRO A 240 15.65 -7.21 0.36
CA PRO A 240 15.97 -6.34 -0.76
C PRO A 240 15.04 -5.11 -0.82
N ARG A 241 15.61 -3.91 -0.75
CA ARG A 241 14.99 -2.65 -1.20
C ARG A 241 14.96 -2.65 -2.73
N ILE A 242 13.78 -2.67 -3.33
CA ILE A 242 13.61 -2.87 -4.78
C ILE A 242 13.04 -1.61 -5.43
N GLN A 243 13.90 -0.91 -6.17
CA GLN A 243 13.52 0.24 -7.00
C GLN A 243 13.33 -0.20 -8.45
N GLY A 244 12.21 0.19 -9.07
CA GLY A 244 12.02 0.00 -10.50
C GLY A 244 12.73 1.09 -11.29
N ILE A 245 13.45 0.71 -12.34
CA ILE A 245 14.16 1.65 -13.23
C ILE A 245 13.32 1.86 -14.48
N SER A 246 13.18 3.11 -14.92
CA SER A 246 12.39 3.42 -16.12
C SER A 246 13.10 2.92 -17.38
N PRO A 247 12.40 2.37 -18.39
CA PRO A 247 13.05 1.83 -19.59
C PRO A 247 13.99 2.81 -20.32
N GLY A 248 13.65 4.10 -20.31
CA GLY A 248 14.44 5.17 -20.93
C GLY A 248 15.50 5.81 -20.04
N GLU A 249 15.64 5.34 -18.79
CA GLU A 249 16.68 5.80 -17.87
C GLU A 249 18.05 5.38 -18.41
N LYS A 250 18.99 6.33 -18.44
CA LYS A 250 20.34 6.13 -18.96
C LYS A 250 21.33 5.96 -17.81
N PHE A 251 22.16 4.93 -17.93
CA PHE A 251 23.27 4.70 -17.03
C PHE A 251 24.51 5.49 -17.47
N GLU A 252 25.53 5.56 -16.60
CA GLU A 252 26.77 6.31 -16.87
C GLU A 252 27.49 5.82 -18.12
N ASP A 253 27.37 4.54 -18.45
CA ASP A 253 27.93 3.92 -19.67
C ASP A 253 27.14 4.24 -20.96
N GLY A 254 26.08 5.03 -20.86
CA GLY A 254 25.23 5.47 -21.97
C GLY A 254 24.16 4.45 -22.40
N ARG A 255 24.13 3.24 -21.83
CA ARG A 255 23.06 2.26 -22.09
C ARG A 255 21.76 2.68 -21.42
N THR A 256 20.64 2.30 -22.03
CA THR A 256 19.32 2.44 -21.40
C THR A 256 18.97 1.21 -20.58
N ALA A 257 18.02 1.34 -19.65
CA ALA A 257 17.47 0.18 -18.95
C ALA A 257 16.89 -0.87 -19.92
N GLU A 258 16.33 -0.45 -21.06
CA GLU A 258 15.86 -1.36 -22.10
C GLU A 258 17.00 -2.15 -22.77
N ASP A 259 18.17 -1.53 -22.95
CA ASP A 259 19.36 -2.22 -23.49
C ASP A 259 19.88 -3.26 -22.51
N ILE A 260 19.89 -2.94 -21.21
CA ILE A 260 20.27 -3.88 -20.15
C ILE A 260 19.26 -5.05 -20.06
N ILE A 261 17.96 -4.79 -20.19
CA ILE A 261 16.95 -5.87 -20.18
C ILE A 261 17.20 -6.88 -21.30
N LYS A 262 17.66 -6.43 -22.48
CA LYS A 262 17.94 -7.31 -23.63
C LYS A 262 19.16 -8.22 -23.41
N THR A 263 20.05 -7.92 -22.46
CA THR A 263 21.20 -8.79 -22.16
C THR A 263 20.82 -9.99 -21.29
N ALA A 264 19.63 -9.99 -20.70
CA ALA A 264 19.15 -11.07 -19.85
C ALA A 264 18.86 -12.36 -20.65
N VAL A 265 19.69 -13.40 -20.47
CA VAL A 265 19.52 -14.71 -21.12
C VAL A 265 18.26 -15.44 -20.61
N ARG A 266 17.91 -15.23 -19.34
CA ARG A 266 16.72 -15.80 -18.68
C ARG A 266 16.05 -14.73 -17.83
N VAL A 267 14.75 -14.88 -17.60
CA VAL A 267 13.99 -13.96 -16.72
C VAL A 267 13.17 -14.80 -15.72
N PRO A 268 13.38 -14.61 -14.40
CA PRO A 268 14.19 -13.53 -13.80
C PRO A 268 15.69 -13.82 -13.71
N ALA A 269 16.52 -12.77 -13.67
CA ALA A 269 17.97 -12.89 -13.57
C ALA A 269 18.64 -11.68 -12.90
N LEU A 270 19.69 -11.94 -12.12
CA LEU A 270 20.68 -10.93 -11.73
C LEU A 270 21.58 -10.64 -12.94
N ILE A 271 21.68 -9.37 -13.33
CA ILE A 271 22.43 -8.92 -14.51
C ILE A 271 23.81 -8.40 -14.16
N GLY A 272 23.96 -7.76 -12.98
CA GLY A 272 25.24 -7.22 -12.55
C GLY A 272 25.13 -6.40 -11.28
N ARG A 273 26.25 -5.78 -10.89
CA ARG A 273 26.33 -4.81 -9.79
C ARG A 273 26.67 -3.43 -10.34
N MET A 274 26.18 -2.38 -9.69
CA MET A 274 26.47 -0.97 -10.04
C MET A 274 27.95 -0.56 -9.84
N GLU A 275 28.75 -1.40 -9.16
CA GLU A 275 30.18 -1.17 -8.92
C GLU A 275 31.11 -1.77 -10.00
N GLU A 276 30.55 -2.23 -11.13
CA GLU A 276 31.27 -2.72 -12.34
C GLU A 276 30.80 -2.01 -13.61
#